data_AF-T1CCK0-F1
#
_entry.id   AF-T1CCK0-F1
#
_cell.length_a   1.000
_cell.length_b   1.000
_cell.length_c   1.000
_cell.angle_alpha   90.00
_cell.angle_beta   90.00
_cell.angle_gamma   90.00
#
_symmetry.space_group_name_H-M   'P 1'
#
loop_
_entity.id
_entity.type
_entity.pdbx_description
1 polymer ?
#
loop_
_entity_poly.entity_id
_entity_poly.type
_entity_poly.pdbx_seq_one_letter_code
_entity_poly.pdbx_strand_id
1 'polypeptide(L)'
;MSQHEDLARIAAGHIGRSDFDSFAGRSGMAPRPLMRLALAWKAGGPGAVRALDQRPWRPRSAVMEEGLGAVGRLPGHSSRRGDRITNQEAGVQLRYGPDGLWYLLVRRGGVWEIHDPPAADPRALVRAAAALAAAEDEHPLEFAAASSDKLDEDLDDDWDPDEW
;
A
#
# COMPACT_ATOMS: atom_id res chain seq x y z
N MET A 1 -4.44 -22.73 12.59
CA MET A 1 -4.91 -21.40 12.16
C MET A 1 -4.92 -20.53 13.40
N SER A 2 -4.27 -19.36 13.34
CA SER A 2 -4.18 -18.41 14.46
C SER A 2 -5.49 -17.64 14.65
N GLN A 3 -5.73 -17.10 15.85
CA GLN A 3 -6.87 -16.22 16.11
C GLN A 3 -6.94 -15.03 15.14
N HIS A 4 -5.79 -14.43 14.81
CA HIS A 4 -5.73 -13.34 13.82
C HIS A 4 -6.06 -13.82 12.39
N GLU A 5 -5.67 -15.04 12.02
CA GLU A 5 -5.97 -15.63 10.71
C GLU A 5 -7.49 -15.90 10.59
N ASP A 6 -8.12 -16.42 11.65
CA ASP A 6 -9.56 -16.64 11.69
C ASP A 6 -10.37 -15.35 11.66
N LEU A 7 -9.98 -14.34 12.45
CA LEU A 7 -10.63 -13.04 12.45
C LEU A 7 -10.52 -12.35 11.08
N ALA A 8 -9.35 -12.42 10.44
CA ALA A 8 -9.15 -11.89 9.10
C ALA A 8 -10.04 -12.58 8.04
N ARG A 9 -10.15 -13.91 8.11
CA ARG A 9 -11.02 -14.70 7.23
C ARG A 9 -12.49 -14.29 7.34
N ILE A 10 -12.99 -14.14 8.57
CA ILE A 10 -14.37 -13.74 8.81
C ILE A 10 -14.58 -12.30 8.34
N ALA A 11 -13.69 -11.38 8.73
CA ALA A 11 -13.73 -9.98 8.32
C ALA A 11 -13.71 -9.80 6.79
N ALA A 12 -12.97 -10.65 6.06
CA ALA A 12 -12.93 -10.63 4.60
C ALA A 12 -14.32 -10.86 3.96
N GLY A 13 -15.19 -11.63 4.62
CA GLY A 13 -16.59 -11.81 4.22
C GLY A 13 -17.52 -10.64 4.55
N HIS A 14 -17.07 -9.70 5.38
CA HIS A 14 -17.81 -8.49 5.77
C HIS A 14 -17.35 -7.22 5.04
N ILE A 15 -16.27 -7.27 4.24
CA ILE A 15 -15.80 -6.11 3.48
C ILE A 15 -16.90 -5.62 2.53
N GLY A 16 -17.21 -4.33 2.57
CA GLY A 16 -18.25 -3.69 1.74
C GLY A 16 -19.67 -3.82 2.31
N ARG A 17 -19.83 -4.47 3.47
CA ARG A 17 -21.10 -4.50 4.21
C ARG A 17 -21.13 -3.37 5.23
N SER A 18 -22.33 -2.84 5.48
CA SER A 18 -22.55 -1.76 6.45
C SER A 18 -22.31 -2.19 7.91
N ASP A 19 -22.18 -3.49 8.19
CA ASP A 19 -22.00 -4.04 9.53
C ASP A 19 -20.54 -4.22 9.95
N PHE A 20 -19.58 -3.84 9.09
CA PHE A 20 -18.14 -4.07 9.33
C PHE A 20 -17.63 -3.41 10.62
N ASP A 21 -18.00 -2.16 10.88
CA ASP A 21 -17.54 -1.43 12.08
C ASP A 21 -18.11 -2.03 13.36
N SER A 22 -19.37 -2.47 13.33
CA SER A 22 -20.00 -3.19 14.44
C SER A 22 -19.35 -4.55 14.67
N PHE A 23 -18.97 -5.26 13.60
CA PHE A 23 -18.18 -6.48 13.70
C PHE A 23 -16.81 -6.23 14.32
N ALA A 24 -16.11 -5.18 13.89
CA ALA A 24 -14.83 -4.79 14.44
C ALA A 24 -14.91 -4.54 15.96
N GLY A 25 -15.91 -3.75 16.40
CA GLY A 25 -16.16 -3.50 17.82
C GLY A 25 -16.37 -4.77 18.64
N ARG A 26 -17.16 -5.73 18.14
CA ARG A 26 -17.38 -7.03 18.82
C ARG A 26 -16.14 -7.92 18.84
N SER A 27 -15.29 -7.82 17.82
CA SER A 27 -14.04 -8.57 17.74
C SER A 27 -12.92 -8.03 18.64
N GLY A 28 -13.15 -6.87 19.29
CA GLY A 28 -12.15 -6.21 20.13
C GLY A 28 -11.02 -5.53 19.33
N MET A 29 -11.22 -5.32 18.03
CA MET A 29 -10.23 -4.73 17.13
C MET A 29 -10.76 -3.44 16.51
N ALA A 30 -9.89 -2.45 16.32
CA ALA A 30 -10.30 -1.24 15.61
C ALA A 30 -10.61 -1.56 14.12
N PRO A 31 -11.59 -0.88 13.50
CA PRO A 31 -12.02 -1.19 12.12
C PRO A 31 -10.88 -1.13 11.09
N ARG A 32 -10.01 -0.12 11.16
CA ARG A 32 -8.89 0.03 10.20
C ARG A 32 -7.89 -1.13 10.24
N PRO A 33 -7.29 -1.50 11.39
CA PRO A 33 -6.46 -2.70 11.50
C PRO A 33 -7.15 -3.97 11.03
N LEU A 34 -8.43 -4.15 11.35
CA LEU A 34 -9.20 -5.31 10.93
C LEU A 34 -9.42 -5.35 9.42
N MET A 35 -9.71 -4.20 8.80
CA MET A 35 -9.83 -4.06 7.34
C MET A 35 -8.51 -4.45 6.67
N ARG A 36 -7.38 -4.02 7.22
CA ARG A 36 -6.06 -4.40 6.69
C ARG A 36 -5.80 -5.90 6.74
N LEU A 37 -6.18 -6.56 7.85
CA LEU A 37 -6.06 -8.01 7.97
C LEU A 37 -7.00 -8.73 6.98
N ALA A 38 -8.22 -8.23 6.82
CA ALA A 38 -9.20 -8.77 5.90
C ALA A 38 -8.75 -8.66 4.43
N LEU A 39 -8.14 -7.51 4.05
CA LEU A 39 -7.55 -7.32 2.73
C LEU A 39 -6.33 -8.22 2.50
N ALA A 40 -5.46 -8.36 3.51
CA ALA A 40 -4.35 -9.31 3.44
C ALA A 40 -4.84 -10.75 3.26
N TRP A 41 -5.90 -11.15 3.96
CA TRP A 41 -6.53 -12.46 3.75
C TRP A 41 -7.07 -12.62 2.33
N LYS A 42 -7.72 -11.59 1.75
CA LYS A 42 -8.17 -11.65 0.36
C LYS A 42 -7.01 -11.76 -0.63
N ALA A 43 -5.90 -11.09 -0.38
CA ALA A 43 -4.74 -11.09 -1.27
C ALA A 43 -3.98 -12.42 -1.24
N GLY A 44 -3.72 -12.98 -0.06
CA GLY A 44 -2.84 -14.14 0.09
C GLY A 44 -3.21 -15.12 1.21
N GLY A 45 -4.45 -15.08 1.67
CA GLY A 45 -5.00 -16.01 2.65
C GLY A 45 -4.26 -15.98 4.01
N PRO A 46 -4.15 -17.12 4.71
CA PRO A 46 -3.55 -17.17 6.04
C PRO A 46 -2.08 -16.78 6.05
N GLY A 47 -1.35 -17.07 4.97
CA GLY A 47 0.07 -16.73 4.85
C GLY A 47 0.30 -15.22 4.81
N ALA A 48 -0.55 -14.47 4.11
CA ALA A 48 -0.49 -13.00 4.07
C ALA A 48 -0.80 -12.37 5.43
N VAL A 49 -1.79 -12.90 6.15
CA VAL A 49 -2.10 -12.45 7.52
C VAL A 49 -0.90 -12.71 8.44
N ARG A 50 -0.29 -13.90 8.32
CA ARG A 50 0.92 -14.24 9.07
C ARG A 50 2.06 -13.29 8.71
N ALA A 51 2.31 -13.00 7.44
CA ALA A 51 3.38 -12.08 7.02
C ALA A 51 3.23 -10.66 7.61
N LEU A 52 2.01 -10.23 7.96
CA LEU A 52 1.76 -8.96 8.66
C LEU A 52 2.04 -9.04 10.16
N ASP A 53 1.60 -10.11 10.82
CA ASP A 53 1.65 -10.28 12.28
C ASP A 53 2.95 -10.97 12.78
N GLN A 54 3.74 -11.53 11.87
CA GLN A 54 4.91 -12.31 12.23
C GLN A 54 5.97 -11.48 12.94
N ARG A 55 6.50 -12.05 14.03
CA ARG A 55 7.72 -11.59 14.68
C ARG A 55 8.89 -11.63 13.68
N PRO A 56 9.76 -10.62 13.64
CA PRO A 56 10.91 -10.64 12.76
C PRO A 56 11.74 -11.90 12.94
N TRP A 57 12.12 -12.55 11.84
CA TRP A 57 12.96 -13.73 11.85
C TRP A 57 14.09 -13.58 10.83
N ARG A 58 15.00 -14.56 10.77
CA ARG A 58 16.18 -14.49 9.90
C ARG A 58 16.17 -15.65 8.90
N PRO A 59 15.66 -15.43 7.68
CA PRO A 59 15.77 -16.40 6.59
C PRO A 59 17.23 -16.59 6.15
N ARG A 60 17.47 -17.62 5.34
CA ARG A 60 18.79 -17.86 4.72
C ARG A 60 19.21 -16.65 3.88
N SER A 61 20.49 -16.29 3.94
CA SER A 61 21.01 -15.10 3.24
C SER A 61 20.80 -15.15 1.73
N ALA A 62 20.96 -16.31 1.09
CA ALA A 62 20.74 -16.49 -0.35
C ALA A 62 19.33 -16.06 -0.80
N VAL A 63 18.30 -16.45 -0.04
CA VAL A 63 16.91 -16.04 -0.30
C VAL A 63 16.77 -14.52 -0.18
N MET A 64 17.35 -13.93 0.85
CA MET A 64 17.28 -12.48 1.03
C MET A 64 18.04 -11.70 -0.04
N GLU A 65 19.11 -12.26 -0.61
CA GLU A 65 19.85 -11.69 -1.74
C GLU A 65 19.01 -11.70 -3.03
N GLU A 66 18.23 -12.76 -3.26
CA GLU A 66 17.27 -12.80 -4.38
C GLU A 66 16.23 -11.69 -4.27
N GLY A 67 15.65 -11.52 -3.09
CA GLY A 67 14.71 -10.43 -2.82
C GLY A 67 15.35 -9.05 -2.97
N LEU A 68 16.60 -8.89 -2.51
CA LEU A 68 17.32 -7.62 -2.62
C LEU A 68 17.63 -7.28 -4.08
N GLY A 69 18.03 -8.28 -4.87
CA GLY A 69 18.23 -8.14 -6.31
C GLY A 69 16.95 -7.88 -7.09
N ALA A 70 15.78 -8.29 -6.57
CA ALA A 70 14.50 -7.94 -7.16
C ALA A 70 14.12 -6.48 -6.87
N VAL A 71 14.15 -6.06 -5.60
CA VAL A 71 13.78 -4.69 -5.19
C VAL A 71 14.81 -3.66 -5.65
N GLY A 72 16.09 -4.02 -5.73
CA GLY A 72 17.17 -3.13 -6.21
C GLY A 72 17.07 -2.75 -7.69
N ARG A 73 16.10 -3.30 -8.44
CA ARG A 73 15.75 -2.84 -9.79
C ARG A 73 14.81 -1.63 -9.78
N LEU A 74 14.14 -1.37 -8.66
CA LEU A 74 13.32 -0.18 -8.47
C LEU A 74 14.23 1.02 -8.15
N PRO A 75 13.80 2.24 -8.47
CA PRO A 75 14.52 3.45 -8.08
C PRO A 75 14.64 3.54 -6.55
N GLY A 76 15.75 4.12 -6.09
CA GLY A 76 16.02 4.36 -4.67
C GLY A 76 16.78 3.27 -3.93
N HIS A 77 16.99 3.49 -2.64
CA HIS A 77 17.78 2.62 -1.78
C HIS A 77 16.94 1.50 -1.14
N SER A 78 17.42 0.27 -1.31
CA SER A 78 16.82 -0.92 -0.69
C SER A 78 17.57 -1.31 0.57
N SER A 79 16.84 -1.47 1.68
CA SER A 79 17.39 -1.88 2.98
C SER A 79 16.84 -3.23 3.42
N ARG A 80 17.70 -4.09 3.98
CA ARG A 80 17.32 -5.39 4.54
C ARG A 80 17.27 -5.33 6.06
N ARG A 81 16.19 -5.81 6.67
CA ARG A 81 16.07 -6.08 8.12
C ARG A 81 15.36 -7.42 8.36
N GLY A 82 16.13 -8.43 8.78
CA GLY A 82 15.59 -9.77 9.06
C GLY A 82 15.00 -10.41 7.81
N ASP A 83 13.70 -10.70 7.86
CA ASP A 83 12.83 -11.21 6.80
C ASP A 83 12.28 -10.13 5.84
N ARG A 84 12.65 -8.86 6.05
CA ARG A 84 12.08 -7.72 5.35
C ARG A 84 13.10 -7.04 4.45
N ILE A 85 12.67 -6.64 3.27
CA ILE A 85 13.41 -5.80 2.34
C ILE A 85 12.54 -4.61 2.02
N THR A 86 12.99 -3.40 2.32
CA THR A 86 12.21 -2.17 2.17
C THR A 86 12.94 -1.20 1.25
N ASN A 87 12.23 -0.71 0.24
CA ASN A 87 12.59 0.46 -0.53
C ASN A 87 11.56 1.55 -0.22
N GLN A 88 11.99 2.56 0.54
CA GLN A 88 11.11 3.63 1.02
C GLN A 88 10.69 4.57 -0.11
N GLU A 89 11.60 4.84 -1.05
CA GLU A 89 11.40 5.76 -2.17
C GLU A 89 10.39 5.19 -3.16
N ALA A 90 10.52 3.90 -3.49
CA ALA A 90 9.54 3.19 -4.31
C ALA A 90 8.26 2.83 -3.55
N GLY A 91 8.18 3.09 -2.23
CA GLY A 91 7.01 2.74 -1.42
C GLY A 91 6.72 1.23 -1.38
N VAL A 92 7.76 0.38 -1.48
CA VAL A 92 7.65 -1.07 -1.59
C VAL A 92 8.40 -1.79 -0.46
N GLN A 93 7.79 -2.83 0.09
CA GLN A 93 8.40 -3.73 1.06
C GLN A 93 8.10 -5.19 0.71
N LEU A 94 9.14 -5.99 0.49
CA LEU A 94 9.02 -7.44 0.41
C LEU A 94 9.20 -8.05 1.79
N ARG A 95 8.38 -9.05 2.11
CA ARG A 95 8.52 -9.89 3.30
C ARG A 95 8.58 -11.35 2.90
N TYR A 96 9.52 -12.09 3.49
CA TYR A 96 9.63 -13.52 3.28
C TYR A 96 8.95 -14.29 4.41
N GLY A 97 7.94 -15.07 4.05
CA GLY A 97 7.21 -15.92 4.98
C GLY A 97 7.94 -17.24 5.26
N PRO A 98 7.64 -17.90 6.40
CA PRO A 98 8.22 -19.19 6.77
C PRO A 98 7.70 -20.34 5.89
N ASP A 99 6.63 -20.08 5.14
CA ASP A 99 6.04 -20.94 4.11
C ASP A 99 6.84 -20.96 2.80
N GLY A 100 7.90 -20.15 2.70
CA GLY A 100 8.74 -20.10 1.51
C GLY A 100 8.24 -19.16 0.42
N LEU A 101 7.27 -18.30 0.72
CA LEU A 101 6.68 -17.37 -0.21
C LEU A 101 7.06 -15.92 0.11
N TRP A 102 7.12 -15.11 -0.92
CA TRP A 102 7.27 -13.66 -0.82
C TRP A 102 5.92 -12.97 -0.80
N TYR A 103 5.84 -11.95 0.03
CA TYR A 103 4.68 -11.09 0.19
C TYR A 103 5.08 -9.67 -0.15
N LEU A 104 4.36 -9.07 -1.09
CA LEU A 104 4.56 -7.68 -1.48
C LEU A 104 3.65 -6.78 -0.68
N LEU A 105 4.27 -5.83 0.02
CA LEU A 105 3.59 -4.74 0.70
C LEU A 105 3.89 -3.44 -0.02
N VAL A 106 2.85 -2.65 -0.27
CA VAL A 106 2.95 -1.29 -0.81
C VAL A 106 2.56 -0.28 0.25
N ARG A 107 3.16 0.91 0.22
CA ARG A 107 2.86 1.97 1.16
C ARG A 107 1.75 2.86 0.61
N ARG A 108 0.55 2.77 1.18
CA ARG A 108 -0.59 3.65 0.86
C ARG A 108 -1.05 4.41 2.11
N GLY A 109 -1.20 5.73 1.99
CA GLY A 109 -1.61 6.59 3.13
C GLY A 109 -0.70 6.46 4.37
N GLY A 110 0.59 6.17 4.18
CA GLY A 110 1.56 5.95 5.26
C GLY A 110 1.56 4.56 5.89
N VAL A 111 0.68 3.64 5.43
CA VAL A 111 0.54 2.28 5.96
C VAL A 111 1.01 1.26 4.92
N TRP A 112 1.63 0.17 5.39
CA TRP A 112 2.03 -0.96 4.55
C TRP A 112 0.86 -1.94 4.39
N GLU A 113 0.45 -2.20 3.16
CA GLU A 113 -0.68 -3.08 2.81
C GLU A 113 -0.22 -4.17 1.85
N ILE A 114 -0.67 -5.41 2.05
CA ILE A 114 -0.38 -6.49 1.10
C ILE A 114 -1.24 -6.28 -0.13
N HIS A 115 -0.59 -6.14 -1.29
CA HIS A 115 -1.26 -5.80 -2.53
C HIS A 115 -1.53 -7.04 -3.39
N ASP A 116 -0.52 -7.88 -3.56
CA ASP A 116 -0.55 -8.99 -4.51
C ASP A 116 -0.58 -10.36 -3.82
N PRO A 117 -1.09 -11.38 -4.53
CA PRO A 117 -0.95 -12.77 -4.11
C PRO A 117 0.52 -13.14 -3.88
N PRO A 118 0.81 -14.00 -2.89
CA PRO A 118 2.17 -14.40 -2.61
C PRO A 118 2.78 -15.17 -3.78
N ALA A 119 4.07 -14.98 -3.98
CA ALA A 119 4.81 -15.66 -5.05
C ALA A 119 6.12 -16.26 -4.54
N ALA A 120 6.56 -17.36 -5.14
CA ALA A 120 7.87 -17.94 -4.86
C ALA A 120 9.02 -17.08 -5.44
N ASP A 121 8.80 -16.41 -6.57
CA ASP A 121 9.77 -15.51 -7.19
C ASP A 121 9.49 -14.04 -6.78
N PRO A 122 10.41 -13.36 -6.05
CA PRO A 122 10.22 -11.97 -5.65
C PRO A 122 10.21 -11.01 -6.85
N ARG A 123 10.79 -11.39 -7.99
CA ARG A 123 10.80 -10.55 -9.21
C ARG A 123 9.42 -10.46 -9.85
N ALA A 124 8.62 -11.51 -9.74
CA ALA A 124 7.24 -11.50 -10.25
C ALA A 124 6.42 -10.43 -9.53
N LEU A 125 6.57 -10.33 -8.21
CA LEU A 125 5.91 -9.32 -7.39
C LEU A 125 6.36 -7.90 -7.71
N VAL A 126 7.68 -7.68 -7.81
CA VAL A 126 8.22 -6.35 -8.12
C VAL A 126 7.77 -5.85 -9.50
N ARG A 127 7.68 -6.75 -10.50
CA ARG A 127 7.14 -6.39 -11.82
C ARG A 127 5.66 -6.01 -11.76
N ALA A 128 4.86 -6.75 -10.99
CA ALA A 128 3.45 -6.42 -10.80
C ALA A 128 3.28 -5.04 -10.14
N ALA A 129 4.09 -4.76 -9.11
CA ALA A 129 4.10 -3.46 -8.44
C ALA A 129 4.47 -2.30 -9.38
N ALA A 130 5.52 -2.49 -10.19
CA ALA A 130 5.98 -1.47 -11.14
C ALA A 130 4.96 -1.21 -12.25
N ALA A 131 4.30 -2.26 -12.75
CA ALA A 131 3.23 -2.12 -13.74
C ALA A 131 2.02 -1.36 -13.17
N LEU A 132 1.69 -1.58 -11.90
CA LEU A 132 0.61 -0.85 -11.23
C LEU A 132 0.96 0.62 -10.99
N ALA A 133 2.18 0.91 -10.55
CA ALA A 133 2.64 2.28 -10.36
C ALA A 133 2.64 3.06 -11.68
N ALA A 134 3.03 2.43 -12.79
CA ALA A 134 2.92 3.01 -14.11
C ALA A 134 1.45 3.30 -14.49
N ALA A 135 0.53 2.37 -14.22
CA ALA A 135 -0.89 2.57 -14.49
C ALA A 135 -1.56 3.65 -13.60
N GLU A 136 -1.06 3.87 -12.38
CA GLU A 136 -1.50 4.95 -11.49
C GLU A 136 -0.97 6.33 -11.96
N ASP A 137 0.20 6.38 -12.61
CA ASP A 137 0.79 7.61 -13.18
C ASP A 137 0.15 7.98 -14.54
N GLU A 138 -0.32 6.99 -15.31
CA GLU A 138 -0.97 7.17 -16.63
C GLU A 138 -2.41 7.74 -16.57
N HIS A 139 -2.98 7.93 -15.37
CA HIS A 139 -4.24 8.69 -15.19
C HIS A 139 -4.01 10.01 -14.43
N PRO A 140 -3.34 11.01 -15.03
CA PRO A 140 -3.49 12.37 -14.56
C PRO A 140 -4.95 12.76 -14.77
N LEU A 141 -5.65 13.05 -13.68
CA LEU A 141 -7.04 13.49 -13.64
C LEU A 141 -7.36 14.41 -14.83
N GLU A 142 -8.04 13.88 -15.84
CA GLU A 142 -8.67 14.62 -16.93
C GLU A 142 -9.92 15.32 -16.39
N PHE A 143 -9.74 16.19 -15.39
CA PHE A 143 -10.67 17.26 -15.09
C PHE A 143 -10.14 18.50 -15.80
N ALA A 144 -10.24 18.48 -17.14
CA ALA A 144 -10.30 19.69 -17.92
C ALA A 144 -11.54 20.45 -17.45
N ALA A 145 -11.36 21.33 -16.46
CA ALA A 145 -12.35 22.32 -16.11
C ALA A 145 -12.58 23.16 -17.36
N ALA A 146 -13.81 23.06 -17.86
CA ALA A 146 -14.30 23.77 -19.01
C ALA A 146 -14.02 25.27 -18.92
N SER A 147 -13.66 25.81 -20.09
CA SER A 147 -13.91 27.16 -20.57
C SER A 147 -14.71 28.11 -19.66
N SER A 148 -14.05 29.22 -19.36
CA SER A 148 -14.56 30.61 -19.38
C SER A 148 -13.30 31.45 -19.18
N ASP A 149 -12.60 31.94 -20.21
CA ASP A 149 -13.04 32.80 -21.31
C ASP A 149 -14.09 33.83 -20.88
N LYS A 150 -13.61 34.80 -20.09
CA LYS A 150 -13.79 36.22 -20.41
C LYS A 150 -12.60 37.00 -19.87
N LEU A 151 -11.76 37.44 -20.81
CA LEU A 151 -10.88 38.60 -20.68
C LEU A 151 -11.73 39.88 -20.66
N ASP A 152 -11.07 40.94 -20.17
CA ASP A 152 -11.34 42.36 -20.43
C ASP A 152 -12.51 43.01 -19.66
N GLU A 153 -12.19 43.94 -18.74
CA GLU A 153 -12.11 45.38 -19.05
C GLU A 153 -11.78 46.22 -17.77
N ASP A 154 -10.84 47.13 -17.97
CA ASP A 154 -10.61 48.44 -17.32
C ASP A 154 -10.37 48.55 -15.80
N LEU A 155 -9.08 48.63 -15.47
CA LEU A 155 -8.59 49.42 -14.34
C LEU A 155 -8.57 50.89 -14.75
N ASP A 156 -9.69 51.59 -14.53
CA ASP A 156 -9.69 53.05 -14.48
C ASP A 156 -9.08 53.53 -13.15
N ASP A 157 -7.89 54.07 -13.32
CA ASP A 157 -7.27 55.19 -12.61
C ASP A 157 -8.32 56.22 -12.13
N ASP A 158 -8.47 56.42 -10.81
CA ASP A 158 -8.78 57.71 -10.14
C ASP A 158 -8.93 57.48 -8.63
N TRP A 159 -7.86 57.65 -7.85
CA TRP A 159 -8.00 57.88 -6.41
C TRP A 159 -6.85 58.76 -5.90
N ASP A 160 -7.13 60.06 -5.82
CA ASP A 160 -6.47 61.01 -4.93
C ASP A 160 -7.55 61.89 -4.27
N PRO A 161 -7.64 61.86 -2.93
CA PRO A 161 -7.94 63.12 -2.26
C PRO A 161 -7.21 63.32 -0.92
N ASP A 162 -6.56 64.49 -0.81
CA ASP A 162 -6.19 65.24 0.40
C ASP A 162 -4.86 64.89 1.09
N GLU A 163 -3.76 65.30 0.44
CA GLU A 163 -2.72 66.09 1.14
C GLU A 163 -3.32 67.45 1.53
N TRP A 164 -3.43 67.76 2.83
CA TRP A 164 -3.11 69.03 3.53
C TRP A 164 -3.40 68.90 5.04
#